data_AF-X1GKN1-F1
#
_entry.id   AF-X1GKN1-F1
#
_cell.length_a   1.000
_cell.length_b   1.000
_cell.length_c   1.000
_cell.angle_alpha   90.00
_cell.angle_beta   90.00
_cell.angle_gamma   90.00
#
_symmetry.space_group_name_H-M   'P 1'
#
loop_
_entity.id
_entity.type
_entity.pdbx_description
1 polymer ?
#
loop_
_entity_poly.entity_id
_entity_poly.type
_entity_poly.pdbx_seq_one_letter_code
_entity_poly.pdbx_strand_id
1 'polypeptide(L)' 'GYITLNKYILASTKNGPSRIYLNQGIYAEITLRFINKSFVPCEYTYPNYKTNEYIYFLNSVRQKYKLQLRENSNVNDIL' A
#
# COMPACT_ATOMS: atom_id res chain seq x y z
N GLY A 1 4.85 -4.23 -4.83
CA GLY A 1 3.63 -3.48 -4.49
C GLY A 1 3.97 -2.03 -4.21
N TYR A 2 3.00 -1.14 -4.34
CA TYR A 2 3.13 0.29 -4.10
C TYR A 2 2.49 0.65 -2.77
N ILE A 3 3.21 1.32 -1.88
CA ILE A 3 2.74 1.67 -0.55
C ILE A 3 2.59 3.17 -0.39
N THR A 4 1.55 3.57 0.32
CA THR A 4 1.31 4.94 0.76
C THR A 4 1.00 4.92 2.25
N LEU A 5 0.83 6.09 2.87
CA LEU A 5 0.39 6.16 4.27
C LEU A 5 -1.01 5.58 4.52
N ASN A 6 -1.84 5.44 3.47
CA ASN A 6 -3.25 5.08 3.58
C ASN A 6 -3.58 3.72 2.97
N LYS A 7 -2.75 3.19 2.06
CA LYS A 7 -3.06 1.99 1.28
C LYS A 7 -1.81 1.31 0.73
N TYR A 8 -1.93 -0.01 0.54
CA TYR A 8 -1.02 -0.85 -0.22
C TYR A 8 -1.72 -1.33 -1.50
N ILE A 9 -1.05 -1.16 -2.64
CA ILE A 9 -1.58 -1.38 -3.98
C ILE A 9 -0.74 -2.43 -4.71
N LEU A 10 -1.40 -3.32 -5.44
CA LEU A 10 -0.77 -4.26 -6.36
C LEU A 10 -1.12 -3.92 -7.80
N ALA A 11 -0.14 -4.13 -8.69
CA ALA A 11 -0.36 -4.18 -10.12
C ALA A 11 -0.69 -5.63 -10.53
N SER A 12 -1.59 -5.81 -11.48
CA SER A 12 -1.99 -7.11 -12.01
C SER A 12 -2.29 -7.04 -13.50
N THR A 13 -1.99 -8.11 -14.23
CA THR A 13 -2.44 -8.29 -15.63
C THR A 13 -3.87 -8.83 -15.72
N LYS A 14 -4.43 -9.30 -14.59
CA LYS A 14 -5.79 -9.83 -14.54
C LYS A 14 -6.76 -8.68 -14.29
N ASN A 15 -7.75 -8.51 -15.15
CA ASN A 15 -8.86 -7.60 -14.87
C ASN A 15 -9.76 -8.19 -13.76
N GLY A 16 -10.31 -7.34 -12.90
CA GLY A 16 -11.13 -7.73 -11.74
C GLY A 16 -12.10 -6.60 -11.38
N PRO A 17 -13.15 -6.88 -10.59
CA PRO A 17 -14.25 -5.93 -10.37
C PRO A 17 -13.82 -4.63 -9.67
N SER A 18 -12.81 -4.69 -8.80
CA SER A 18 -12.26 -3.55 -8.06
C SER A 18 -11.00 -2.95 -8.67
N ARG A 19 -10.60 -3.42 -9.87
CA ARG A 19 -9.35 -3.04 -10.52
C ARG A 19 -9.52 -1.84 -11.42
N ILE A 20 -8.61 -0.88 -11.26
CA ILE A 20 -8.55 0.33 -12.07
C ILE A 20 -7.52 0.09 -13.17
N TYR A 21 -7.92 0.22 -14.42
CA TYR A 21 -7.00 0.14 -15.56
C TYR A 21 -5.98 1.27 -15.50
N LEU A 22 -4.70 0.95 -15.66
CA LEU A 22 -3.62 1.94 -15.73
C LEU A 22 -3.24 2.17 -17.20
N ASN A 23 -2.51 1.21 -17.79
CA ASN A 23 -2.11 1.18 -19.19
C ASN A 23 -1.63 -0.23 -19.57
N GLN A 24 -1.51 -0.53 -20.87
CA GLN A 24 -0.84 -1.73 -21.40
C GLN A 24 -1.29 -3.07 -20.78
N GLY A 25 -2.59 -3.21 -20.52
CA GLY A 25 -3.15 -4.42 -19.90
C GLY A 25 -2.81 -4.58 -18.41
N ILE A 26 -2.26 -3.55 -17.76
CA ILE A 26 -1.97 -3.52 -16.33
C ILE A 26 -3.08 -2.78 -15.59
N TYR A 27 -3.48 -3.35 -14.46
CA TYR A 27 -4.49 -2.84 -13.57
C TYR A 27 -3.92 -2.65 -12.17
N ALA A 28 -4.41 -1.65 -11.44
CA ALA A 28 -4.12 -1.44 -10.03
C ALA A 28 -5.31 -1.83 -9.15
N GLU A 29 -5.00 -2.38 -7.98
CA GLU A 29 -6.01 -2.71 -6.96
C GLU A 29 -5.52 -2.27 -5.58
N ILE A 30 -6.40 -1.65 -4.80
CA ILE A 30 -6.14 -1.45 -3.37
C ILE A 30 -6.27 -2.79 -2.66
N THR A 31 -5.14 -3.39 -2.32
CA THR A 31 -5.10 -4.70 -1.68
C THR A 31 -5.26 -4.57 -0.16
N LEU A 32 -4.61 -3.60 0.49
CA LEU A 32 -4.83 -3.34 1.92
C LEU A 32 -5.04 -1.85 2.17
N ARG A 33 -5.92 -1.53 3.13
CA ARG A 33 -6.18 -0.16 3.61
C ARG A 33 -5.57 0.01 4.99
N PHE A 34 -4.99 1.17 5.28
CA PHE A 34 -4.48 1.45 6.62
C PHE A 34 -5.57 2.12 7.46
N ILE A 35 -6.10 1.40 8.45
CA ILE A 35 -7.22 1.83 9.30
C ILE A 35 -6.91 1.41 10.74
N ASN A 36 -7.28 2.23 11.71
CA ASN A 36 -7.08 1.92 13.15
C ASN A 36 -5.63 1.48 13.46
N LYS A 37 -4.65 2.21 12.89
CA LYS A 37 -3.20 2.00 13.09
C LYS A 37 -2.64 0.69 12.51
N SER A 38 -3.36 -0.03 11.65
CA SER A 38 -2.84 -1.22 10.96
C SER A 38 -3.32 -1.33 9.52
N PHE A 39 -2.60 -2.08 8.68
CA PHE A 39 -3.15 -2.55 7.42
C PHE A 39 -4.24 -3.60 7.65
N VAL A 40 -5.36 -3.39 6.97
CA VAL A 40 -6.54 -4.26 6.97
C VAL A 40 -6.78 -4.71 5.52
N PRO A 41 -6.86 -6.03 5.26
CA PRO A 41 -7.16 -6.55 3.94
C PRO A 41 -8.53 -6.08 3.44
N CYS A 42 -8.65 -5.81 2.13
CA CYS A 42 -9.95 -5.75 1.45
C CYS A 42 -10.56 -7.16 1.30
N GLU A 43 -11.87 -7.25 1.04
CA GLU A 43 -12.60 -8.51 0.88
C GLU A 43 -11.93 -9.46 -0.12
N TYR A 44 -11.55 -8.91 -1.28
CA TYR A 44 -10.92 -9.60 -2.40
C TYR A 44 -9.39 -9.76 -2.29
N THR A 45 -8.81 -9.43 -1.13
CA THR A 45 -7.35 -9.58 -0.95
C THR A 45 -6.93 -11.03 -1.05
N TYR A 46 -5.84 -11.29 -1.77
CA TYR A 46 -5.27 -12.62 -1.90
C TYR A 46 -4.85 -13.18 -0.51
N PRO A 47 -5.06 -14.48 -0.23
CA PRO A 47 -4.81 -15.07 1.09
C PRO A 47 -3.40 -14.84 1.64
N ASN A 48 -2.39 -14.88 0.78
CA ASN A 48 -0.99 -14.66 1.15
C ASN A 48 -0.69 -13.23 1.63
N TYR A 49 -1.55 -12.25 1.33
CA TYR A 49 -1.44 -10.88 1.84
C TYR A 49 -2.26 -10.65 3.12
N LYS A 50 -3.06 -11.63 3.54
CA LYS A 50 -3.89 -11.56 4.75
C LYS A 50 -3.14 -12.02 6.01
N THR A 51 -1.95 -12.60 5.88
CA THR A 51 -1.23 -13.17 7.02
C THR A 51 -0.74 -12.08 7.98
N ASN A 52 -0.65 -12.43 9.26
CA ASN A 52 -0.20 -11.49 10.30
C ASN A 52 1.23 -11.03 10.05
N GLU A 53 2.10 -11.92 9.57
CA GLU A 53 3.49 -11.63 9.24
C GLU A 53 3.57 -10.60 8.11
N TYR A 54 2.73 -10.74 7.09
CA TYR A 54 2.70 -9.80 5.97
C TYR A 54 2.18 -8.43 6.40
N ILE A 55 1.12 -8.40 7.20
CA ILE A 55 0.56 -7.15 7.75
C ILE A 55 1.58 -6.45 8.65
N TYR A 56 2.26 -7.19 9.54
CA TYR A 56 3.31 -6.66 10.40
C TYR A 56 4.46 -6.06 9.59
N PHE A 57 4.90 -6.78 8.56
CA PHE A 57 5.92 -6.31 7.64
C PHE A 57 5.50 -4.99 6.97
N LEU A 58 4.30 -4.92 6.39
CA LEU A 58 3.81 -3.70 5.75
C LEU A 58 3.66 -2.53 6.73
N ASN A 59 3.20 -2.77 7.96
CA ASN A 59 3.14 -1.75 9.00
C ASN A 59 4.53 -1.16 9.30
N SER A 60 5.55 -2.02 9.38
CA SER A 60 6.95 -1.60 9.58
C SER A 60 7.47 -0.77 8.41
N VAL A 61 7.23 -1.21 7.17
CA VAL A 61 7.60 -0.47 5.95
C VAL A 61 6.92 0.89 5.91
N ARG A 62 5.63 0.98 6.22
CA ARG A 62 4.88 2.23 6.28
C ARG A 62 5.44 3.18 7.34
N GLN A 63 5.79 2.67 8.52
CA GLN A 63 6.38 3.50 9.58
C GLN A 63 7.72 4.10 9.12
N LYS A 64 8.58 3.30 8.49
CA LYS A 64 9.83 3.79 7.89
C LYS A 64 9.56 4.88 6.84
N TYR A 65 8.62 4.64 5.92
CA TYR A 65 8.24 5.61 4.90
C TYR A 65 7.70 6.91 5.48
N LYS A 66 6.90 6.84 6.55
CA LYS A 66 6.39 8.02 7.27
C LYS A 66 7.51 8.87 7.86
N LEU A 67 8.58 8.25 8.38
CA LEU A 67 9.74 8.96 8.91
C LEU A 67 10.51 9.66 7.77
N GLN A 68 10.74 8.96 6.66
CA GLN A 68 11.39 9.54 5.48
C GLN A 68 10.65 10.76 4.93
N LEU A 69 9.31 10.72 4.89
CA LEU A 69 8.52 11.88 4.48
C LEU A 69 8.71 13.08 5.41
N ARG A 70 8.80 12.85 6.73
CA ARG A 70 9.05 13.93 7.70
C ARG A 70 10.43 14.53 7.54
N GLU A 71 11.45 13.70 7.34
CA GLU A 71 12.82 14.15 7.09
C GLU A 71 12.90 15.00 5.81
N ASN A 72 12.28 14.54 4.73
CA ASN A 72 12.27 15.28 3.46
C ASN A 72 11.49 16.60 3.54
N SER A 73 10.38 16.65 4.29
CA SER A 73 9.67 17.91 4.54
C SER A 73 10.57 18.91 5.26
N ASN A 74 11.27 18.49 6.30
CA ASN A 74 12.17 19.37 7.03
C ASN A 74 13.33 19.89 6.17
N VAL A 75 13.85 19.10 5.22
CA VAL A 75 14.89 19.55 4.29
C VAL A 75 14.37 20.61 3.31
N ASN A 76 13.14 20.44 2.81
CA ASN A 76 12.52 21.41 1.90
C ASN A 76 12.12 22.72 2.59
N ASP A 77 11.92 22.72 3.91
CA ASP A 77 11.66 23.94 4.69
C ASP A 77 12.94 24.73 5.03
N ILE A 78 14.13 24.11 4.86
CA ILE A 78 15.45 24.72 5.10
C ILE A 78 16.06 25.33 3.82
N LEU A 79 15.60 24.88 2.65
CA LEU A 79 15.98 25.41 1.32
C LEU A 79 15.06 26.55 0.88
#